data_AF-A0A318MQE5-F1
#
_entry.id   AF-A0A318MQE5-F1
#
_cell.length_a   1.000
_cell.length_b   1.000
_cell.length_c   1.000
_cell.angle_alpha   90.00
_cell.angle_beta   90.00
_cell.angle_gamma   90.00
#
_symmetry.space_group_name_H-M   'P 1'
#
loop_
_entity.id
_entity.type
_entity.pdbx_description
1 polymer ?
#
loop_
_entity_poly.entity_id
_entity_poly.type
_entity_poly.pdbx_seq_one_letter_code
_entity_poly.pdbx_strand_id
1 'polypeptide(L)'
;MKIAIIGTGNMGTGLANVLATTNHDIVIANRNSAKAQTLAKNIGAESGCIETAVKSAEMVILALPYQAVKEVLLSCGDLTDKILIDITNPVTEDFKDLLIGHVTSGAEEIQALAPKAKIVKAFNTIFAQLLPTSARTKQTLQVFIASDDDNAKTVVSNIANSIGFEPIDAGSLCNSRFIEPIGAMNIHFAFFLGQGPTVAPIWVKA
;
A
#
# COMPACT_ATOMS: atom_id res chain seq x y z
N MET A 1 4.27 10.45 13.62
CA MET A 1 4.58 9.01 13.58
C MET A 1 5.47 8.74 12.40
N LYS A 2 6.43 7.82 12.53
CA LYS A 2 7.44 7.55 11.51
C LYS A 2 7.02 6.42 10.57
N ILE A 3 6.95 6.70 9.27
CA ILE A 3 6.47 5.79 8.23
C ILE A 3 7.61 5.52 7.23
N ALA A 4 7.99 4.24 7.09
CA ALA A 4 8.89 3.81 6.03
C ALA A 4 8.09 3.45 4.77
N ILE A 5 8.51 3.94 3.61
CA ILE A 5 7.94 3.55 2.32
C ILE A 5 9.03 2.80 1.54
N ILE A 6 8.80 1.51 1.32
CA ILE A 6 9.73 0.66 0.58
C ILE A 6 9.27 0.57 -0.88
N GLY A 7 10.03 1.19 -1.77
CA GLY A 7 9.74 1.26 -3.19
C GLY A 7 9.44 2.69 -3.65
N THR A 8 10.00 3.06 -4.80
CA THR A 8 9.90 4.42 -5.39
C THR A 8 9.22 4.39 -6.77
N GLY A 9 8.31 3.44 -6.97
CA GLY A 9 7.43 3.41 -8.16
C GLY A 9 6.35 4.47 -8.07
N ASN A 10 5.36 4.42 -8.98
CA ASN A 10 4.27 5.40 -9.02
C ASN A 10 3.51 5.49 -7.69
N MET A 11 3.08 4.35 -7.13
CA MET A 11 2.36 4.33 -5.85
C MET A 11 3.23 4.78 -4.67
N GLY A 12 4.47 4.28 -4.55
CA GLY A 12 5.37 4.67 -3.48
C GLY A 12 5.69 6.17 -3.50
N THR A 13 5.95 6.72 -4.69
CA THR A 13 6.16 8.16 -4.88
C THR A 13 4.92 8.96 -4.55
N GLY A 14 3.75 8.56 -5.05
CA GLY A 14 2.51 9.29 -4.79
C GLY A 14 2.12 9.28 -3.30
N LEU A 15 2.24 8.13 -2.64
CA LEU A 15 1.97 8.00 -1.20
C LEU A 15 2.95 8.83 -0.38
N ALA A 16 4.24 8.82 -0.74
CA ALA A 16 5.24 9.65 -0.09
C ALA A 16 4.91 11.14 -0.20
N ASN A 17 4.52 11.61 -1.39
CA ASN A 17 4.15 13.02 -1.59
C ASN A 17 2.94 13.43 -0.75
N VAL A 18 1.86 12.64 -0.74
CA VAL A 18 0.66 13.01 0.03
C VAL A 18 0.90 12.89 1.53
N LEU A 19 1.62 11.87 1.99
CA LEU A 19 1.94 11.70 3.41
C LEU A 19 2.90 12.79 3.93
N ALA A 20 3.81 13.29 3.10
CA ALA A 20 4.69 14.41 3.48
C ALA A 20 3.93 15.74 3.70
N THR A 21 2.67 15.84 3.27
CA THR A 21 1.80 17.00 3.59
C THR A 21 1.10 16.89 4.95
N THR A 22 1.31 15.77 5.66
CA THR A 22 0.72 15.49 6.97
C THR A 22 1.80 15.58 8.07
N ASN A 23 1.42 15.39 9.34
CA ASN A 23 2.34 15.42 10.48
C ASN A 23 3.06 14.07 10.71
N HIS A 24 3.46 13.40 9.63
CA HIS A 24 4.17 12.11 9.66
C HIS A 24 5.61 12.29 9.18
N ASP A 25 6.54 11.62 9.87
CA ASP A 25 7.94 11.60 9.46
C ASP A 25 8.14 10.47 8.44
N ILE A 26 8.56 10.82 7.23
CA ILE A 26 8.68 9.84 6.14
C ILE A 26 10.14 9.41 5.97
N VAL A 27 10.36 8.11 5.81
CA VAL A 27 11.65 7.55 5.36
C VAL A 27 11.44 6.76 4.09
N ILE A 28 12.22 7.08 3.06
CA ILE A 28 12.19 6.36 1.79
C ILE A 28 13.28 5.31 1.76
N ALA A 29 12.90 4.07 1.42
CA ALA A 29 13.84 2.99 1.19
C ALA A 29 13.62 2.35 -0.18
N ASN A 30 14.71 1.94 -0.82
CA ASN A 30 14.69 1.21 -2.08
C ASN A 30 15.99 0.40 -2.21
N ARG A 31 15.95 -0.73 -2.93
CA ARG A 31 17.17 -1.47 -3.31
C ARG A 31 18.17 -0.57 -4.04
N ASN A 32 17.68 0.37 -4.85
CA ASN A 32 18.50 1.42 -5.44
C ASN A 32 18.49 2.66 -4.52
N SER A 33 19.56 2.84 -3.74
CA SER A 33 19.71 3.95 -2.79
C SER A 33 19.63 5.33 -3.43
N ALA A 34 20.14 5.51 -4.65
CA ALA A 34 20.08 6.79 -5.36
C ALA A 34 18.64 7.20 -5.68
N LYS A 35 17.77 6.24 -6.05
CA LYS A 35 16.33 6.50 -6.25
C LYS A 35 15.64 6.91 -4.94
N ALA A 36 15.96 6.25 -3.83
CA ALA A 36 15.42 6.61 -2.51
C ALA A 36 15.84 8.02 -2.09
N GLN A 37 17.13 8.35 -2.22
CA GLN A 37 17.68 9.68 -1.90
C GLN A 37 17.03 10.78 -2.75
N THR A 38 16.83 10.52 -4.05
CA THR A 38 16.20 11.47 -4.95
C THR A 38 14.77 11.79 -4.53
N LEU A 39 13.96 10.75 -4.29
CA LEU A 39 12.58 10.95 -3.84
C LEU A 39 12.53 11.65 -2.48
N ALA A 40 13.34 11.21 -1.52
CA ALA A 40 13.38 11.79 -0.18
C ALA A 40 13.72 13.29 -0.22
N LYS A 41 14.73 13.68 -1.01
CA LYS A 41 15.12 15.08 -1.21
C LYS A 41 13.96 15.92 -1.77
N ASN A 42 13.19 15.39 -2.71
CA ASN A 42 12.09 16.13 -3.35
C ASN A 42 10.94 16.47 -2.39
N ILE A 43 10.76 15.67 -1.33
CA ILE A 43 9.67 15.84 -0.36
C ILE A 43 10.16 16.29 1.03
N GLY A 44 11.46 16.56 1.19
CA GLY A 44 12.04 16.91 2.50
C GLY A 44 12.07 15.77 3.52
N ALA A 45 12.11 14.52 3.05
CA ALA A 45 12.13 13.31 3.88
C ALA A 45 13.55 12.74 4.08
N GLU A 46 13.67 11.76 4.97
CA GLU A 46 14.89 10.96 5.11
C GLU A 46 14.92 9.82 4.08
N SER A 47 16.12 9.32 3.76
CA SER A 47 16.27 8.06 3.03
C SER A 47 17.23 7.13 3.77
N GLY A 48 17.01 5.82 3.65
CA GLY A 48 17.83 4.80 4.29
C GLY A 48 17.89 3.52 3.48
N CYS A 49 18.76 2.59 3.89
CA CYS A 49 18.61 1.21 3.43
C CYS A 49 17.33 0.60 4.05
N ILE A 50 16.86 -0.52 3.50
CA ILE A 50 15.59 -1.13 3.89
C ILE A 50 15.56 -1.44 5.39
N GLU A 51 16.60 -2.09 5.91
CA GLU A 51 16.70 -2.45 7.33
C GLU A 51 16.66 -1.23 8.27
N THR A 52 17.44 -0.18 7.99
CA THR A 52 17.49 1.00 8.86
C THR A 52 16.21 1.81 8.81
N ALA A 53 15.59 1.92 7.63
CA ALA A 53 14.29 2.56 7.47
C ALA A 53 13.22 1.83 8.30
N VAL A 54 13.12 0.50 8.14
CA VAL A 54 12.16 -0.35 8.89
C VAL A 54 12.39 -0.27 10.39
N LYS A 55 13.65 -0.37 10.85
CA LYS A 55 14.00 -0.29 12.26
C LYS A 55 13.51 1.03 12.90
N SER A 56 13.67 2.14 12.18
CA SER A 56 13.30 3.47 12.67
C SER A 56 11.79 3.77 12.61
N ALA A 57 11.03 3.05 11.78
CA ALA A 57 9.63 3.36 11.51
C ALA A 57 8.68 2.55 12.39
N GLU A 58 7.53 3.12 12.73
CA GLU A 58 6.44 2.42 13.42
C GLU A 58 5.59 1.63 12.42
N MET A 59 5.53 2.11 11.18
CA MET A 59 4.75 1.58 10.08
C MET A 59 5.59 1.47 8.81
N VAL A 60 5.33 0.44 8.01
CA VAL A 60 6.01 0.19 6.74
C VAL A 60 4.98 0.02 5.63
N ILE A 61 5.11 0.77 4.54
CA ILE A 61 4.32 0.61 3.32
C ILE A 61 5.12 -0.21 2.31
N LEU A 62 4.58 -1.35 1.89
CA LEU A 62 5.19 -2.25 0.91
C LEU A 62 4.79 -1.83 -0.52
N ALA A 63 5.39 -0.74 -1.03
CA ALA A 63 5.12 -0.20 -2.36
C ALA A 63 5.89 -0.93 -3.47
N LEU A 64 5.64 -2.24 -3.59
CA LEU A 64 6.40 -3.19 -4.41
C LEU A 64 5.49 -3.99 -5.34
N PRO A 65 6.01 -4.57 -6.43
CA PRO A 65 5.37 -5.72 -7.07
C PRO A 65 5.23 -6.87 -6.05
N TYR A 66 4.12 -7.60 -6.09
CA TYR A 66 3.85 -8.70 -5.16
C TYR A 66 4.99 -9.73 -5.10
N GLN A 67 5.53 -10.09 -6.26
CA GLN A 67 6.62 -11.06 -6.42
C GLN A 67 7.92 -10.64 -5.71
N ALA A 68 8.13 -9.33 -5.52
CA ALA A 68 9.33 -8.80 -4.87
C ALA A 68 9.21 -8.76 -3.34
N VAL A 69 8.00 -8.90 -2.78
CA VAL A 69 7.77 -8.71 -1.34
C VAL A 69 8.57 -9.71 -0.51
N LYS A 70 8.55 -10.99 -0.89
CA LYS A 70 9.29 -12.04 -0.15
C LYS A 70 10.77 -11.73 -0.02
N GLU A 71 11.43 -11.33 -1.10
CA GLU A 71 12.85 -10.97 -1.09
C GLU A 71 13.12 -9.74 -0.22
N VAL A 72 12.24 -8.73 -0.29
CA VAL A 72 12.40 -7.50 0.50
C VAL A 72 12.19 -7.75 1.99
N LEU A 73 11.23 -8.58 2.40
CA LEU A 73 11.00 -8.90 3.81
C LEU A 73 12.24 -9.52 4.47
N LEU A 74 13.04 -10.29 3.74
CA LEU A 74 14.31 -10.84 4.23
C LEU A 74 15.34 -9.74 4.55
N SER A 75 15.21 -8.56 3.94
CA SER A 75 16.08 -7.40 4.13
C SER A 75 15.53 -6.39 5.14
N CYS A 76 14.34 -6.63 5.71
CA CYS A 76 13.69 -5.69 6.62
C CYS A 76 14.21 -5.76 8.06
N GLY A 77 14.87 -6.87 8.45
CA GLY A 77 15.27 -7.10 9.84
C GLY A 77 14.07 -7.46 10.73
N ASP A 78 14.01 -6.90 11.94
CA ASP A 78 12.94 -7.19 12.89
C ASP A 78 11.64 -6.44 12.53
N LEU A 79 10.57 -7.23 12.37
CA LEU A 79 9.23 -6.76 12.03
C LEU A 79 8.23 -6.91 13.19
N THR A 80 8.70 -7.31 14.38
CA THR A 80 7.86 -7.52 15.56
C THR A 80 7.04 -6.27 15.88
N ASP A 81 5.72 -6.45 15.99
CA ASP A 81 4.71 -5.43 16.29
C ASP A 81 4.62 -4.25 15.28
N LYS A 82 5.37 -4.29 14.18
CA LYS A 82 5.28 -3.29 13.10
C LYS A 82 3.96 -3.44 12.35
N ILE A 83 3.35 -2.31 11.98
CA ILE A 83 2.24 -2.31 11.02
C ILE A 83 2.81 -2.31 9.61
N LEU A 84 2.48 -3.34 8.83
CA LEU A 84 2.89 -3.48 7.43
C LEU A 84 1.66 -3.30 6.54
N ILE A 85 1.63 -2.19 5.80
CA ILE A 85 0.60 -1.94 4.81
C ILE A 85 0.97 -2.66 3.52
N ASP A 86 0.22 -3.71 3.18
CA ASP A 86 0.27 -4.36 1.88
C ASP A 86 -0.61 -3.60 0.88
N ILE A 87 0.04 -2.96 -0.10
CA ILE A 87 -0.63 -2.28 -1.22
C ILE A 87 -0.49 -3.06 -2.54
N THR A 88 0.02 -4.29 -2.49
CA THR A 88 0.33 -5.06 -3.70
C THR A 88 -0.93 -5.62 -4.36
N ASN A 89 -0.84 -5.93 -5.65
CA ASN A 89 -1.80 -6.78 -6.34
C ASN A 89 -1.04 -8.00 -6.87
N PRO A 90 -1.44 -9.23 -6.53
CA PRO A 90 -0.74 -10.44 -6.96
C PRO A 90 -1.18 -10.82 -8.38
N VAL A 91 -0.69 -10.09 -9.38
CA VAL A 91 -1.02 -10.28 -10.79
C VAL A 91 0.21 -10.71 -11.60
N THR A 92 -0.01 -11.35 -12.74
CA THR A 92 1.04 -11.66 -13.73
C THR A 92 1.73 -10.39 -14.21
N GLU A 93 2.95 -10.52 -14.76
CA GLU A 93 3.72 -9.37 -15.25
C GLU A 93 3.02 -8.60 -16.37
N ASP A 94 2.17 -9.27 -17.14
CA ASP A 94 1.33 -8.67 -18.17
C ASP A 94 -0.01 -8.16 -17.64
N PHE A 95 -0.25 -8.23 -16.33
CA PHE A 95 -1.41 -7.73 -15.59
C PHE A 95 -2.77 -8.38 -15.97
N LYS A 96 -2.76 -9.52 -16.68
CA LYS A 96 -3.99 -10.16 -17.16
C LYS A 96 -4.61 -11.15 -16.17
N ASP A 97 -3.79 -11.82 -15.37
CA ASP A 97 -4.27 -12.88 -14.49
C ASP A 97 -3.87 -12.63 -13.03
N LEU A 98 -4.70 -13.11 -12.11
CA LEU A 98 -4.36 -13.21 -10.69
C LEU A 98 -3.45 -14.43 -10.47
N LEU A 99 -2.38 -14.25 -9.70
CA LEU A 99 -1.47 -15.31 -9.28
C LEU A 99 -2.01 -16.12 -8.11
N ILE A 100 -2.85 -15.49 -7.28
CA ILE A 100 -3.42 -16.05 -6.05
C ILE A 100 -4.79 -15.40 -5.80
N GLY A 101 -5.68 -16.08 -5.08
CA GLY A 101 -6.99 -15.50 -4.72
C GLY A 101 -8.10 -16.51 -4.40
N HIS A 102 -8.02 -17.76 -4.86
CA HIS A 102 -9.10 -18.75 -4.66
C HIS A 102 -9.12 -19.39 -3.27
N VAL A 103 -7.97 -19.55 -2.63
CA VAL A 103 -7.82 -20.27 -1.35
C VAL A 103 -7.16 -19.40 -0.27
N THR A 104 -6.26 -18.51 -0.70
CA THR A 104 -5.44 -17.59 0.11
C THR A 104 -5.27 -16.32 -0.74
N SER A 105 -4.65 -15.28 -0.19
CA SER A 105 -4.41 -13.98 -0.82
C SER A 105 -2.93 -13.57 -0.68
N GLY A 106 -2.49 -12.59 -1.46
CA GLY A 106 -1.14 -12.05 -1.33
C GLY A 106 -0.86 -11.51 0.07
N ALA A 107 -1.81 -10.80 0.68
CA ALA A 107 -1.69 -10.32 2.05
C ALA A 107 -1.59 -11.45 3.10
N GLU A 108 -2.31 -12.57 2.92
CA GLU A 108 -2.22 -13.72 3.82
C GLU A 108 -0.84 -14.42 3.71
N GLU A 109 -0.31 -14.57 2.50
CA GLU A 109 1.05 -15.08 2.29
C GLU A 109 2.11 -14.16 2.90
N ILE A 110 1.91 -12.84 2.82
CA ILE A 110 2.79 -11.85 3.48
C ILE A 110 2.73 -12.00 5.00
N GLN A 111 1.54 -12.21 5.59
CA GLN A 111 1.39 -12.45 7.02
C GLN A 111 2.10 -13.74 7.46
N ALA A 112 2.05 -14.80 6.65
CA ALA A 112 2.78 -16.05 6.89
C ALA A 112 4.31 -15.85 6.86
N LEU A 113 4.82 -14.96 6.00
CA LEU A 113 6.24 -14.62 5.92
C LEU A 113 6.71 -13.71 7.07
N ALA A 114 5.81 -12.90 7.65
CA ALA A 114 6.11 -11.98 8.74
C ALA A 114 5.15 -12.20 9.93
N PRO A 115 5.19 -13.35 10.63
CA PRO A 115 4.17 -13.77 11.59
C PRO A 115 4.07 -12.89 12.84
N LYS A 116 5.06 -12.04 13.10
CA LYS A 116 5.08 -11.09 14.24
C LYS A 116 4.70 -9.66 13.83
N ALA A 117 4.50 -9.41 12.53
CA ALA A 117 4.02 -8.14 12.03
C ALA A 117 2.49 -8.13 11.98
N LYS A 118 1.92 -6.92 11.95
CA LYS A 118 0.49 -6.69 11.80
C LYS A 118 0.22 -6.30 10.36
N ILE A 119 -0.19 -7.25 9.51
CA ILE A 119 -0.45 -6.98 8.10
C ILE A 119 -1.80 -6.28 7.94
N VAL A 120 -1.82 -5.22 7.15
CA VAL A 120 -3.03 -4.49 6.77
C VAL A 120 -3.09 -4.37 5.26
N LYS A 121 -4.11 -4.95 4.63
CA LYS A 121 -4.40 -4.71 3.21
C LYS A 121 -5.01 -3.33 3.06
N ALA A 122 -4.43 -2.48 2.21
CA ALA A 122 -5.02 -1.19 1.87
C ALA A 122 -4.50 -0.65 0.54
N PHE A 123 -5.16 0.37 -0.01
CA PHE A 123 -4.75 1.17 -1.18
C PHE A 123 -4.56 0.43 -2.53
N ASN A 124 -4.64 -0.90 -2.57
CA ASN A 124 -4.39 -1.69 -3.78
C ASN A 124 -5.43 -1.43 -4.91
N THR A 125 -6.58 -0.85 -4.58
CA THR A 125 -7.65 -0.47 -5.52
C THR A 125 -7.53 0.97 -6.02
N ILE A 126 -6.50 1.72 -5.60
CA ILE A 126 -6.30 3.14 -5.96
C ILE A 126 -5.09 3.29 -6.87
N PHE A 127 -5.25 3.98 -8.00
CA PHE A 127 -4.13 4.37 -8.85
C PHE A 127 -3.39 5.59 -8.31
N ALA A 128 -2.09 5.66 -8.60
CA ALA A 128 -1.23 6.74 -8.12
C ALA A 128 -1.71 8.14 -8.54
N GLN A 129 -2.29 8.25 -9.74
CA GLN A 129 -2.86 9.46 -10.31
C GLN A 129 -4.01 10.03 -9.46
N LEU A 130 -4.67 9.18 -8.65
CA LEU A 130 -5.77 9.57 -7.79
C LEU A 130 -5.34 9.84 -6.34
N LEU A 131 -4.06 9.66 -6.00
CA LEU A 131 -3.54 9.94 -4.66
C LEU A 131 -3.67 11.43 -4.28
N PRO A 132 -3.32 12.41 -5.14
CA PRO A 132 -3.59 13.81 -4.82
C PRO A 132 -5.09 14.10 -4.76
N THR A 133 -5.57 14.71 -3.69
CA THR A 133 -6.99 15.10 -3.55
C THR A 133 -7.47 16.00 -4.69
N SER A 134 -6.59 16.86 -5.21
CA SER A 134 -6.87 17.74 -6.35
C SER A 134 -7.15 17.01 -7.68
N ALA A 135 -6.75 15.74 -7.80
CA ALA A 135 -7.02 14.91 -8.98
C ALA A 135 -8.43 14.27 -8.93
N ARG A 136 -9.15 14.40 -7.82
CA ARG A 136 -10.46 13.76 -7.59
C ARG A 136 -11.56 14.80 -7.83
N THR A 137 -12.43 14.57 -8.79
CA THR A 137 -13.31 15.62 -9.31
C THR A 137 -14.69 15.69 -8.64
N LYS A 138 -15.20 14.62 -8.02
CA LYS A 138 -16.61 14.57 -7.55
C LYS A 138 -16.92 13.74 -6.31
N GLN A 139 -16.08 12.76 -5.94
CA GLN A 139 -16.37 11.85 -4.83
C GLN A 139 -15.11 11.60 -4.01
N THR A 140 -15.28 11.47 -2.70
CA THR A 140 -14.25 10.93 -1.82
C THR A 140 -14.04 9.47 -2.20
N LEU A 141 -12.82 9.12 -2.60
CA LEU A 141 -12.49 7.76 -2.98
C LEU A 141 -12.36 6.88 -1.75
N GLN A 142 -12.69 5.60 -1.90
CA GLN A 142 -12.69 4.64 -0.82
C GLN A 142 -11.41 3.79 -0.80
N VAL A 143 -10.86 3.60 0.40
CA VAL A 143 -9.76 2.65 0.64
C VAL A 143 -10.32 1.51 1.48
N PHE A 144 -10.41 0.32 0.88
CA PHE A 144 -10.75 -0.89 1.63
C PHE A 144 -9.60 -1.28 2.54
N ILE A 145 -9.91 -1.65 3.79
CA ILE A 145 -8.93 -1.97 4.81
C ILE A 145 -9.29 -3.30 5.46
N ALA A 146 -8.40 -4.29 5.35
CA ALA A 146 -8.57 -5.61 5.97
C ALA A 146 -7.36 -5.98 6.82
N SER A 147 -7.59 -6.45 8.04
CA SER A 147 -6.54 -6.89 8.98
C SER A 147 -7.14 -7.70 10.13
N ASP A 148 -6.34 -8.59 10.70
CA ASP A 148 -6.68 -9.34 11.93
C ASP A 148 -6.30 -8.58 13.21
N ASP A 149 -5.64 -7.42 13.11
CA ASP A 149 -5.35 -6.52 14.25
C ASP A 149 -6.20 -5.24 14.15
N ASP A 150 -7.18 -5.09 15.04
CA ASP A 150 -8.13 -3.97 15.02
C ASP A 150 -7.47 -2.61 15.29
N ASN A 151 -6.39 -2.58 16.08
CA ASN A 151 -5.65 -1.35 16.32
C ASN A 151 -4.89 -0.93 15.05
N ALA A 152 -4.22 -1.86 14.37
CA ALA A 152 -3.54 -1.60 13.10
C ALA A 152 -4.53 -1.10 12.04
N LYS A 153 -5.70 -1.74 11.96
CA LYS A 153 -6.80 -1.31 11.09
C LYS A 153 -7.26 0.12 11.38
N THR A 154 -7.42 0.49 12.65
CA THR A 154 -7.78 1.84 13.08
C THR A 154 -6.70 2.86 12.70
N VAL A 155 -5.43 2.56 12.96
CA VAL A 155 -4.30 3.43 12.61
C VAL A 155 -4.23 3.67 11.10
N VAL A 156 -4.34 2.61 10.28
CA VAL A 156 -4.33 2.73 8.81
C VAL A 156 -5.56 3.48 8.29
N SER A 157 -6.72 3.30 8.92
CA SER A 157 -7.94 4.06 8.59
C SER A 157 -7.75 5.56 8.81
N ASN A 158 -7.13 5.94 9.92
CA ASN A 158 -6.82 7.34 10.22
C ASN A 158 -5.82 7.94 9.22
N ILE A 159 -4.85 7.16 8.75
CA ILE A 159 -3.91 7.58 7.69
C ILE A 159 -4.64 7.78 6.37
N ALA A 160 -5.51 6.84 5.96
CA ALA A 160 -6.30 6.99 4.75
C ALA A 160 -7.18 8.27 4.82
N ASN A 161 -7.80 8.52 5.97
CA ASN A 161 -8.60 9.72 6.22
C ASN A 161 -7.76 11.01 6.15
N SER A 162 -6.56 11.03 6.75
CA SER A 162 -5.70 12.22 6.78
C SER A 162 -5.19 12.65 5.41
N ILE A 163 -5.11 11.72 4.45
CA ILE A 163 -4.80 12.01 3.03
C ILE A 163 -6.06 12.03 2.14
N GLY A 164 -7.23 12.24 2.76
CA GLY A 164 -8.49 12.58 2.12
C GLY A 164 -9.28 11.42 1.53
N PHE A 165 -8.99 10.16 1.88
CA PHE A 165 -9.80 9.00 1.49
C PHE A 165 -10.87 8.68 2.54
N GLU A 166 -11.91 7.95 2.11
CA GLU A 166 -12.86 7.30 3.01
C GLU A 166 -12.38 5.87 3.32
N PRO A 167 -11.96 5.57 4.55
CA PRO A 167 -11.60 4.20 4.93
C PRO A 167 -12.86 3.33 5.03
N ILE A 168 -12.84 2.18 4.37
CA ILE A 168 -13.88 1.16 4.45
C ILE A 168 -13.32 -0.07 5.16
N ASP A 169 -13.77 -0.31 6.39
CA ASP A 169 -13.47 -1.56 7.10
C ASP A 169 -14.05 -2.73 6.32
N ALA A 170 -13.14 -3.58 5.82
CA ALA A 170 -13.44 -4.76 5.04
C ALA A 170 -13.23 -6.04 5.88
N GLY A 171 -13.09 -5.95 7.20
CA GLY A 171 -13.02 -7.07 8.13
C GLY A 171 -11.62 -7.66 8.32
N SER A 172 -11.56 -8.98 8.52
CA SER A 172 -10.35 -9.76 8.74
C SER A 172 -9.45 -9.82 7.52
N LEU A 173 -8.17 -10.14 7.71
CA LEU A 173 -7.16 -10.15 6.65
C LEU A 173 -7.54 -11.08 5.48
N CYS A 174 -8.24 -12.18 5.76
CA CYS A 174 -8.71 -13.12 4.73
C CYS A 174 -9.67 -12.51 3.69
N ASN A 175 -10.31 -11.36 3.98
CA ASN A 175 -11.11 -10.65 2.98
C ASN A 175 -10.25 -9.97 1.90
N SER A 176 -8.93 -9.97 2.05
CA SER A 176 -8.00 -9.64 0.98
C SER A 176 -8.18 -10.54 -0.25
N ARG A 177 -8.69 -11.77 -0.08
CA ARG A 177 -9.13 -12.66 -1.19
C ARG A 177 -10.20 -12.05 -2.08
N PHE A 178 -10.97 -11.08 -1.59
CA PHE A 178 -11.97 -10.33 -2.35
C PHE A 178 -11.45 -8.97 -2.82
N ILE A 179 -10.66 -8.30 -1.99
CA ILE A 179 -10.10 -6.96 -2.28
C ILE A 179 -9.07 -7.02 -3.42
N GLU A 180 -8.24 -8.05 -3.48
CA GLU A 180 -7.24 -8.23 -4.53
C GLU A 180 -7.87 -8.45 -5.92
N PRO A 181 -8.90 -9.30 -6.08
CA PRO A 181 -9.68 -9.35 -7.32
C PRO A 181 -10.34 -8.04 -7.73
N ILE A 182 -10.85 -7.23 -6.78
CA ILE A 182 -11.34 -5.88 -7.10
C ILE A 182 -10.20 -5.03 -7.67
N GLY A 183 -9.00 -5.11 -7.10
CA GLY A 183 -7.80 -4.46 -7.63
C GLY A 183 -7.47 -4.92 -9.05
N ALA A 184 -7.49 -6.22 -9.32
CA ALA A 184 -7.26 -6.77 -10.67
C ALA A 184 -8.34 -6.34 -11.68
N MET A 185 -9.60 -6.24 -11.24
CA MET A 185 -10.68 -5.70 -12.08
C MET A 185 -10.46 -4.21 -12.38
N ASN A 186 -10.00 -3.43 -11.39
CA ASN A 186 -9.69 -2.01 -11.58
C ASN A 186 -8.54 -1.80 -12.58
N ILE A 187 -7.52 -2.68 -12.54
CA ILE A 187 -6.45 -2.76 -13.55
C ILE A 187 -7.02 -3.06 -14.94
N HIS A 188 -7.97 -4.00 -15.04
CA HIS A 188 -8.65 -4.30 -16.30
C HIS A 188 -9.39 -3.10 -16.89
N PHE A 189 -10.18 -2.39 -16.07
CA PHE A 189 -10.85 -1.18 -16.50
C PHE A 189 -9.88 -0.14 -17.04
N ALA A 190 -8.76 0.08 -16.33
CA ALA A 190 -7.78 1.09 -16.70
C ALA A 190 -7.06 0.78 -18.01
N PHE A 191 -6.47 -0.42 -18.14
CA PHE A 191 -5.47 -0.69 -19.18
C PHE A 191 -5.98 -1.55 -20.34
N PHE A 192 -7.02 -2.33 -20.13
CA PHE A 192 -7.55 -3.25 -21.15
C PHE A 192 -8.90 -2.80 -21.71
N LEU A 193 -9.66 -2.04 -20.92
CA LEU A 193 -10.96 -1.49 -21.32
C LEU A 193 -10.92 0.03 -21.55
N GLY A 194 -9.72 0.64 -21.56
CA GLY A 194 -9.49 2.00 -22.05
C GLY A 194 -10.00 3.13 -21.15
N GLN A 195 -10.32 2.86 -19.88
CA GLN A 195 -10.80 3.91 -18.96
C GLN A 195 -9.67 4.71 -18.30
N GLY A 196 -8.42 4.26 -18.48
CA GLY A 196 -7.23 4.91 -17.94
C GLY A 196 -7.04 4.75 -16.43
N PRO A 197 -5.87 5.11 -15.87
CA PRO A 197 -5.54 4.94 -14.46
C PRO A 197 -6.19 6.01 -13.56
N THR A 198 -7.43 6.36 -13.87
CA THR A 198 -8.27 7.34 -13.14
C THR A 198 -9.60 6.73 -12.70
N VAL A 199 -9.71 5.41 -12.78
CA VAL A 199 -10.85 4.63 -12.28
C VAL A 199 -10.58 4.09 -10.88
N ALA A 200 -11.62 4.08 -10.05
CA ALA A 200 -11.58 3.50 -8.71
C ALA A 200 -12.98 2.98 -8.34
N PRO A 201 -13.07 1.87 -7.59
CA PRO A 201 -14.34 1.39 -7.08
C PRO A 201 -14.90 2.30 -5.99
N ILE A 202 -16.23 2.41 -5.93
CA ILE A 202 -16.98 3.05 -4.85
C ILE A 202 -18.10 2.10 -4.43
N TRP A 203 -18.13 1.75 -3.15
CA TRP A 203 -19.17 0.95 -2.52
C TRP A 203 -20.22 1.85 -1.90
N VAL A 204 -21.44 1.77 -2.40
CA VAL A 204 -22.57 2.56 -1.90
C VAL A 204 -23.23 1.82 -0.75
N LYS A 205 -23.45 2.51 0.37
CA LYS A 205 -24.28 2.06 1.49
C LYS A 205 -25.54 2.94 1.50
N ALA A 206 -26.71 2.31 1.50
CA ALA A 206 -28.01 2.99 1.57
C ALA A 206 -28.58 2.91 2.99
#